data_AF-A0A9Y4TQT1-F1
#
_entry.id   AF-A0A9Y4TQT1-F1
#
_cell.length_a   1.000
_cell.length_b   1.000
_cell.length_c   1.000
_cell.angle_alpha   90.00
_cell.angle_beta   90.00
_cell.angle_gamma   90.00
#
_symmetry.space_group_name_H-M   'P 1'
#
loop_
_entity.id
_entity.type
_entity.pdbx_description
1 polymer ?
#
loop_
_entity_poly.entity_id
_entity_poly.type
_entity_poly.pdbx_seq_one_letter_code
_entity_poly.pdbx_strand_id
1 'polypeptide(L)'
;MAALSRGLVSIPTSARRLSLSGSFPASELICHVPRASLRHHGSGYFFGLCPTEPHRAPRLSHQTLPGKLLPQTLSPQAKGLFQRAIFQSGVATLGTYTSSEPLTYAKIVANLTDCSHSSTEEVVRCIKGKSKDQIVAATKKMKIFLGAVVDGEFLTDTAEELLKRKEVLKVPVMMGVTNHEFGWILPQSFAPPGWENGMSRESVLAVVNMFNPAGASSANNLIIDEYLKDAKTPEEIRDGFTEIIGDLLMTLPVVKVAGYHADAGAPVYMYEFVYRAQVHRDNRPSFVKADHADDVGFMFGACFWNGPLKILGNITTDDETLCRTMMSYWANFAHNGSPDGPGLVSWPQYDRQKQQYMELDLTSTVKQKLKERRVHFATVSLPERLQQLAAAAAAKNAN
;
A
#
# COMPACT_ATOMS: atom_id res chain seq x y z
N MET A 1 -39.26 6.75 52.32
CA MET A 1 -38.75 6.61 50.94
C MET A 1 -39.11 7.87 50.19
N ALA A 2 -38.14 8.78 50.05
CA ALA A 2 -38.35 10.18 49.70
C ALA A 2 -37.82 10.51 48.30
N ALA A 3 -38.58 11.40 47.62
CA ALA A 3 -38.23 12.48 46.67
C ALA A 3 -37.30 12.19 45.47
N LEU A 4 -37.72 12.42 44.22
CA LEU A 4 -37.95 13.70 43.49
C LEU A 4 -36.75 14.66 43.40
N SER A 5 -36.34 14.89 42.14
CA SER A 5 -35.96 16.18 41.54
C SER A 5 -34.54 16.76 41.72
N ARG A 6 -34.00 17.19 40.57
CA ARG A 6 -32.99 18.24 40.30
C ARG A 6 -31.51 17.95 40.65
N GLY A 7 -30.65 18.23 39.67
CA GLY A 7 -29.21 18.26 39.86
C GLY A 7 -28.41 18.62 38.59
N LEU A 8 -28.74 19.74 37.95
CA LEU A 8 -27.78 20.49 37.14
C LEU A 8 -26.66 20.96 38.07
N VAL A 9 -25.43 20.49 37.86
CA VAL A 9 -24.23 21.12 38.44
C VAL A 9 -23.16 21.27 37.36
N SER A 10 -22.99 22.54 37.02
CA SER A 10 -21.88 23.21 36.35
C SER A 10 -20.50 22.82 36.87
N ILE A 11 -19.54 22.65 35.95
CA ILE A 11 -18.09 22.65 36.22
C ILE A 11 -17.43 23.66 35.27
N PRO A 12 -16.45 24.47 35.73
CA PRO A 12 -16.33 25.88 35.36
C PRO A 12 -15.45 26.15 34.14
N THR A 13 -15.84 27.18 33.40
CA THR A 13 -14.97 28.00 32.57
C THR A 13 -14.03 28.80 33.46
N SER A 14 -12.74 28.41 33.50
CA SER A 14 -11.68 29.37 33.77
C SER A 14 -10.52 29.11 32.82
N ALA A 15 -10.24 30.13 32.02
CA ALA A 15 -9.13 30.17 31.10
C ALA A 15 -7.82 30.29 31.88
N ARG A 16 -6.82 29.49 31.52
CA ARG A 16 -5.44 29.97 31.46
C ARG A 16 -4.84 29.60 30.11
N ARG A 17 -4.64 30.64 29.30
CA ARG A 17 -3.64 30.64 28.24
C ARG A 17 -2.29 30.31 28.88
N LEU A 18 -1.65 29.26 28.38
CA LEU A 18 -0.21 29.11 28.45
C LEU A 18 0.29 29.05 27.02
N SER A 19 0.70 30.21 26.51
CA SER A 19 1.60 30.27 25.37
C SER A 19 2.96 29.75 25.84
N LEU A 20 3.47 28.71 25.19
CA LEU A 20 4.88 28.39 25.21
C LEU A 20 5.39 28.47 23.77
N SER A 21 5.76 29.68 23.39
CA SER A 21 6.83 29.93 22.42
C SER A 21 8.13 29.41 23.03
N GLY A 22 8.68 28.35 22.46
CA GLY A 22 9.92 27.73 22.91
C GLY A 22 10.60 27.03 21.75
N SER A 23 11.37 27.79 20.98
CA SER A 23 12.29 27.34 19.94
C SER A 23 13.55 26.77 20.60
N PHE A 24 13.94 25.53 20.31
CA PHE A 24 15.34 25.08 20.42
C PHE A 24 15.66 24.00 19.37
N PRO A 25 16.90 23.95 18.86
CA PRO A 25 17.24 23.36 17.57
C PRO A 25 17.59 21.87 17.71
N ALA A 26 17.03 21.03 16.84
CA ALA A 26 17.57 19.71 16.58
C ALA A 26 18.34 19.80 15.26
N SER A 27 19.65 19.59 15.37
CA SER A 27 20.65 19.58 14.33
C SER A 27 20.20 18.91 13.03
N GLU A 28 20.17 19.70 11.95
CA GLU A 28 20.01 19.26 10.58
C GLU A 28 21.28 18.54 10.11
N LEU A 29 21.13 17.34 9.55
CA LEU A 29 22.04 16.83 8.51
C LEU A 29 21.18 16.31 7.35
N ILE A 30 20.63 17.26 6.60
CA ILE A 30 19.81 17.06 5.41
C ILE A 30 20.74 16.85 4.20
N CYS A 31 20.53 15.80 3.41
CA CYS A 31 21.11 15.75 2.07
C CYS A 31 20.46 16.85 1.21
N HIS A 32 21.27 17.81 0.76
CA HIS A 32 20.84 18.91 -0.09
C HIS A 32 20.37 18.37 -1.45
N VAL A 33 19.05 18.32 -1.65
CA VAL A 33 18.42 18.40 -2.98
C VAL A 33 18.08 19.88 -3.19
N PRO A 34 18.34 20.51 -4.36
CA PRO A 34 18.01 21.91 -4.55
C PRO A 34 16.50 22.15 -4.37
N ARG A 35 16.18 22.98 -3.36
CA ARG A 35 14.89 23.55 -2.94
C ARG A 35 13.61 23.05 -3.64
N ALA A 36 12.80 22.29 -2.89
CA ALA A 36 11.36 22.53 -2.80
C ALA A 36 10.85 22.13 -1.40
N SER A 37 10.40 23.12 -0.64
CA SER A 37 9.91 23.03 0.73
C SER A 37 8.60 22.24 0.82
N LEU A 38 8.55 21.13 1.55
CA LEU A 38 7.31 20.51 2.04
C LEU A 38 7.55 19.84 3.41
N ARG A 39 7.05 20.47 4.49
CA ARG A 39 6.76 19.80 5.77
C ARG A 39 5.33 19.24 5.66
N HIS A 40 5.06 17.97 5.98
CA HIS A 40 3.75 17.52 6.54
C HIS A 40 3.70 16.09 7.08
N HIS A 41 2.77 15.90 8.02
CA HIS A 41 2.39 14.69 8.78
C HIS A 41 1.49 13.73 7.98
N GLY A 42 1.56 12.42 8.31
CA GLY A 42 0.55 11.41 7.92
C GLY A 42 1.13 10.18 7.23
N SER A 43 0.81 9.00 7.76
CA SER A 43 1.49 7.71 7.58
C SER A 43 1.22 6.96 6.26
N GLY A 44 2.25 6.27 5.78
CA GLY A 44 2.29 5.38 4.60
C GLY A 44 3.71 5.37 4.02
N TYR A 45 4.45 4.26 4.19
CA TYR A 45 5.91 4.23 4.05
C TYR A 45 6.38 3.52 2.77
N PHE A 46 7.30 4.14 2.01
CA PHE A 46 8.09 3.51 0.94
C PHE A 46 9.52 4.08 0.97
N PHE A 47 10.54 3.25 0.71
CA PHE A 47 11.96 3.61 0.82
C PHE A 47 12.75 3.36 -0.47
N GLY A 48 13.41 4.41 -0.95
CA GLY A 48 14.48 4.33 -1.95
C GLY A 48 15.81 4.50 -1.24
N LEU A 49 16.76 3.59 -1.47
CA LEU A 49 18.10 3.70 -0.89
C LEU A 49 18.99 4.52 -1.83
N CYS A 50 19.31 5.75 -1.44
CA CYS A 50 20.29 6.56 -2.16
C CYS A 50 21.72 6.25 -1.65
N PRO A 51 22.73 6.16 -2.52
CA PRO A 51 24.12 6.05 -2.09
C PRO A 51 24.61 7.36 -1.49
N THR A 52 25.58 7.25 -0.57
CA THR A 52 26.59 8.31 -0.39
C THR A 52 27.97 7.68 -0.56
N GLU A 53 28.61 7.93 -1.71
CA GLU A 53 30.00 7.58 -2.06
C GLU A 53 30.44 6.10 -1.82
N PRO A 54 31.54 5.64 -2.47
CA PRO A 54 31.90 4.20 -2.47
C PRO A 54 32.30 3.62 -1.10
N HIS A 55 32.37 4.44 -0.04
CA HIS A 55 32.95 4.05 1.26
C HIS A 55 32.09 4.40 2.49
N ARG A 56 30.79 4.72 2.33
CA ARG A 56 29.89 4.94 3.48
C ARG A 56 28.59 4.13 3.36
N ALA A 57 28.07 3.77 4.54
CA ALA A 57 26.84 3.00 4.70
C ALA A 57 25.65 3.62 3.93
N PRO A 58 24.72 2.79 3.38
CA PRO A 58 23.52 3.28 2.70
C PRO A 58 22.69 4.19 3.62
N ARG A 59 22.20 5.32 3.12
CA ARG A 59 21.22 6.14 3.84
C ARG A 59 19.81 5.71 3.42
N LEU A 60 18.97 5.31 4.37
CA LEU A 60 17.53 5.23 4.16
C LEU A 60 16.98 6.63 3.86
N SER A 61 16.37 6.83 2.70
CA SER A 61 15.62 8.04 2.40
C SER A 61 14.15 7.84 2.76
N HIS A 62 13.61 8.70 3.63
CA HIS A 62 12.20 8.71 4.02
C HIS A 62 11.44 9.65 3.09
N GLN A 63 10.65 9.11 2.16
CA GLN A 63 9.66 9.89 1.41
C GLN A 63 8.25 9.36 1.70
N THR A 64 7.56 10.04 2.61
CA THR A 64 6.13 9.87 2.90
C THR A 64 5.32 10.37 1.72
N LEU A 65 4.92 9.44 0.85
CA LEU A 65 3.68 9.42 0.09
C LEU A 65 3.63 8.05 -0.63
N PRO A 66 2.58 7.23 -0.45
CA PRO A 66 2.48 5.88 -1.03
C PRO A 66 2.47 5.80 -2.58
N GLY A 67 2.72 6.89 -3.31
CA GLY A 67 2.77 6.91 -4.78
C GLY A 67 4.03 7.49 -5.42
N LYS A 68 4.96 8.11 -4.67
CA LYS A 68 6.10 8.85 -5.27
C LYS A 68 7.33 8.00 -5.57
N LEU A 69 7.46 6.85 -4.91
CA LEU A 69 8.65 6.01 -5.02
C LEU A 69 8.46 4.81 -5.97
N LEU A 70 7.22 4.37 -6.13
CA LEU A 70 6.82 3.27 -6.99
C LEU A 70 7.26 3.43 -8.47
N PRO A 71 7.19 4.61 -9.10
CA PRO A 71 7.57 4.76 -10.49
C PRO A 71 9.06 5.05 -10.68
N GLN A 72 9.87 5.17 -9.61
CA GLN A 72 11.30 5.50 -9.75
C GLN A 72 12.08 4.40 -10.48
N THR A 73 11.73 3.12 -10.26
CA THR A 73 12.31 2.00 -11.02
C THR A 73 11.87 1.98 -12.49
N LEU A 74 10.90 2.80 -12.87
CA LEU A 74 10.37 2.90 -14.23
C LEU A 74 10.80 4.22 -14.91
N SER A 75 11.36 5.17 -14.16
CA SER A 75 11.72 6.49 -14.68
C SER A 75 13.15 6.52 -15.23
N PRO A 76 13.35 6.95 -16.48
CA PRO A 76 14.69 7.21 -17.02
C PRO A 76 15.48 8.24 -16.19
N GLN A 77 14.80 9.23 -15.61
CA GLN A 77 15.43 10.29 -14.82
C GLN A 77 16.02 9.80 -13.49
N ALA A 78 15.57 8.63 -13.00
CA ALA A 78 16.08 8.07 -11.75
C ALA A 78 17.31 7.16 -11.94
N LYS A 79 17.76 6.98 -13.19
CA LYS A 79 18.92 6.13 -13.52
C LYS A 79 20.17 6.62 -12.79
N GLY A 80 20.77 5.72 -12.01
CA GLY A 80 21.99 5.99 -11.24
C GLY A 80 21.77 6.68 -9.89
N LEU A 81 20.54 7.08 -9.55
CA LEU A 81 20.25 7.76 -8.28
C LEU A 81 20.11 6.80 -7.09
N PHE A 82 19.79 5.54 -7.35
CA PHE A 82 19.67 4.48 -6.36
C PHE A 82 20.18 3.16 -6.95
N GLN A 83 20.54 2.22 -6.06
CA GLN A 83 21.13 0.94 -6.47
C GLN A 83 20.23 -0.23 -6.15
N ARG A 84 19.19 -0.04 -5.33
CA ARG A 84 18.30 -1.08 -4.80
C ARG A 84 16.96 -0.48 -4.42
N ALA A 85 15.89 -1.26 -4.53
CA ALA A 85 14.55 -0.83 -4.11
C ALA A 85 13.85 -1.91 -3.27
N ILE A 86 13.03 -1.47 -2.31
CA ILE A 86 12.18 -2.34 -1.50
C ILE A 86 10.73 -1.89 -1.66
N PHE A 87 9.84 -2.82 -2.03
CA PHE A 87 8.41 -2.58 -2.17
C PHE A 87 7.60 -3.38 -1.15
N GLN A 88 7.10 -2.71 -0.12
CA GLN A 88 6.29 -3.34 0.93
C GLN A 88 4.82 -3.01 0.68
N SER A 89 4.02 -4.01 0.33
CA SER A 89 2.57 -3.86 0.17
C SER A 89 2.16 -2.74 -0.80
N GLY A 90 2.77 -2.71 -1.98
CA GLY A 90 2.40 -1.77 -3.05
C GLY A 90 3.35 -1.76 -4.24
N VAL A 91 2.82 -1.55 -5.44
CA VAL A 91 3.57 -1.49 -6.71
C VAL A 91 3.01 -0.44 -7.66
N ALA A 92 3.80 0.00 -8.65
CA ALA A 92 3.42 1.07 -9.57
C ALA A 92 2.22 0.74 -10.47
N THR A 93 1.89 -0.55 -10.66
CA THR A 93 0.76 -1.00 -11.50
C THR A 93 -0.58 -0.91 -10.80
N LEU A 94 -0.63 -0.46 -9.54
CA LEU A 94 -1.89 -0.23 -8.86
C LEU A 94 -2.56 1.01 -9.47
N GLY A 95 -3.77 0.82 -9.99
CA GLY A 95 -4.49 1.84 -10.78
C GLY A 95 -4.79 3.14 -10.04
N THR A 96 -4.63 3.17 -8.72
CA THR A 96 -4.70 4.39 -7.91
C THR A 96 -3.41 5.22 -7.97
N TYR A 97 -2.26 4.62 -8.27
CA TYR A 97 -0.95 5.28 -8.20
C TYR A 97 -0.47 5.88 -9.51
N THR A 98 -0.99 5.45 -10.66
CA THR A 98 -0.67 6.06 -11.96
C THR A 98 -1.93 6.33 -12.76
N SER A 99 -2.05 7.54 -13.31
CA SER A 99 -3.16 7.94 -14.18
C SER A 99 -2.68 8.40 -15.54
N SER A 100 -3.36 7.92 -16.60
CA SER A 100 -3.27 8.48 -17.95
C SER A 100 -4.27 9.62 -18.19
N GLU A 101 -5.17 9.89 -17.24
CA GLU A 101 -6.27 10.85 -17.34
C GLU A 101 -6.17 11.99 -16.30
N PRO A 102 -5.04 12.73 -16.22
CA PRO A 102 -4.83 13.74 -15.19
C PRO A 102 -5.84 14.90 -15.26
N LEU A 103 -6.34 15.23 -16.45
CA LEU A 103 -7.31 16.31 -16.65
C LEU A 103 -8.67 16.00 -16.02
N THR A 104 -9.09 14.74 -15.99
CA THR A 104 -10.34 14.32 -15.32
C THR A 104 -10.25 14.60 -13.82
N TYR A 105 -9.13 14.27 -13.20
CA TYR A 105 -8.89 14.56 -11.79
C TYR A 105 -8.74 16.06 -11.51
N ALA A 106 -8.08 16.80 -12.40
CA ALA A 106 -7.97 18.26 -12.27
C ALA A 106 -9.34 18.96 -12.26
N LYS A 107 -10.29 18.50 -13.09
CA LYS A 107 -11.67 19.00 -13.10
C LYS A 107 -12.42 18.70 -11.81
N ILE A 108 -12.23 17.51 -11.23
CA ILE A 108 -12.80 17.16 -9.92
C ILE A 108 -12.27 18.09 -8.83
N VAL A 109 -10.95 18.30 -8.80
CA VAL A 109 -10.31 19.22 -7.84
C VAL A 109 -10.81 20.66 -8.04
N ALA A 110 -10.95 21.11 -9.28
CA ALA A 110 -11.49 22.43 -9.58
C ALA A 110 -12.92 22.59 -9.04
N ASN A 111 -13.80 21.61 -9.27
CA ASN A 111 -15.17 21.64 -8.73
C ASN A 111 -15.20 21.64 -7.20
N LEU A 112 -14.36 20.83 -6.55
CA LEU A 112 -14.30 20.77 -5.07
C LEU A 112 -13.76 22.04 -4.41
N THR A 113 -13.03 22.85 -5.17
CA THR A 113 -12.42 24.09 -4.70
C THR A 113 -13.16 25.33 -5.21
N ASP A 114 -14.30 25.19 -5.88
CA ASP A 114 -15.04 26.28 -6.52
C ASP A 114 -14.16 27.08 -7.51
N CYS A 115 -13.34 26.37 -8.28
CA CYS A 115 -12.53 26.92 -9.35
C CYS A 115 -13.18 26.69 -10.72
N SER A 116 -13.09 27.70 -11.58
CA SER A 116 -13.39 27.53 -13.01
C SER A 116 -12.46 26.48 -13.61
N HIS A 117 -13.02 25.64 -14.49
CA HIS A 117 -12.28 24.67 -15.30
C HIS A 117 -12.50 24.92 -16.80
N SER A 118 -12.72 26.18 -17.18
CA SER A 118 -12.90 26.57 -18.58
C SER A 118 -11.62 26.40 -19.41
N SER A 119 -10.45 26.60 -18.79
CA SER A 119 -9.13 26.26 -19.34
C SER A 119 -8.19 25.74 -18.25
N THR A 120 -7.11 25.06 -18.67
CA THR A 120 -6.07 24.56 -17.76
C THR A 120 -5.36 25.69 -17.01
N GLU A 121 -5.15 26.83 -17.66
CA GLU A 121 -4.51 28.02 -17.09
C GLU A 121 -5.38 28.61 -15.98
N GLU A 122 -6.70 28.64 -16.17
CA GLU A 122 -7.64 29.11 -15.14
C GLU A 122 -7.67 28.19 -13.93
N VAL A 123 -7.67 26.87 -14.13
CA VAL A 123 -7.58 25.90 -13.04
C VAL A 123 -6.32 26.16 -12.22
N VAL A 124 -5.15 26.22 -12.88
CA VAL A 124 -3.86 26.43 -12.20
C VAL A 124 -3.83 27.76 -11.45
N ARG A 125 -4.26 28.85 -12.11
CA ARG A 125 -4.30 30.19 -11.50
C ARG A 125 -5.21 30.21 -10.28
N CYS A 126 -6.40 29.63 -10.37
CA CYS A 126 -7.36 29.59 -9.27
C CYS A 126 -6.85 28.76 -8.10
N ILE A 127 -6.35 27.54 -8.35
CA ILE A 127 -5.81 26.65 -7.31
C ILE A 127 -4.61 27.29 -6.60
N LYS A 128 -3.69 27.93 -7.33
CA LYS A 128 -2.57 28.68 -6.74
C LYS A 128 -3.01 29.84 -5.85
N GLY A 129 -4.21 30.39 -6.08
CA GLY A 129 -4.80 31.44 -5.27
C GLY A 129 -5.55 30.95 -4.03
N LYS A 130 -5.78 29.64 -3.87
CA LYS A 130 -6.47 29.09 -2.69
C LYS A 130 -5.55 29.07 -1.48
N SER A 131 -6.12 29.31 -0.30
CA SER A 131 -5.40 29.15 0.96
C SER A 131 -5.11 27.67 1.24
N LYS A 132 -4.12 27.41 2.09
CA LYS A 132 -3.83 26.06 2.59
C LYS A 132 -5.09 25.38 3.15
N ASP A 133 -5.88 26.10 3.93
CA ASP A 133 -7.05 25.53 4.59
C ASP A 133 -8.16 25.17 3.59
N GLN A 134 -8.32 25.96 2.52
CA GLN A 134 -9.24 25.64 1.43
C GLN A 134 -8.81 24.37 0.69
N ILE A 135 -7.51 24.22 0.42
CA ILE A 135 -6.97 23.00 -0.21
C ILE A 135 -7.16 21.79 0.71
N VAL A 136 -6.82 21.90 1.99
CA VAL A 136 -7.01 20.81 2.97
C VAL A 136 -8.49 20.43 3.10
N ALA A 137 -9.41 21.41 3.12
CA ALA A 137 -10.84 21.15 3.17
C ALA A 137 -11.34 20.44 1.91
N ALA A 138 -10.83 20.81 0.73
CA ALA A 138 -11.16 20.11 -0.51
C ALA A 138 -10.65 18.66 -0.50
N THR A 139 -9.42 18.41 -0.04
CA THR A 139 -8.86 17.05 0.07
C THR A 139 -9.68 16.16 1.00
N LYS A 140 -10.24 16.68 2.10
CA LYS A 140 -11.14 15.90 2.98
C LYS A 140 -12.43 15.45 2.30
N LYS A 141 -12.87 16.14 1.25
CA LYS A 141 -14.04 15.75 0.44
C LYS A 141 -13.68 14.80 -0.69
N MET A 142 -12.38 14.67 -1.02
CA MET A 142 -11.90 13.78 -2.07
C MET A 142 -11.91 12.33 -1.59
N LYS A 143 -12.55 11.46 -2.37
CA LYS A 143 -12.45 10.00 -2.24
C LYS A 143 -11.52 9.37 -3.26
N ILE A 144 -10.78 10.21 -4.00
CA ILE A 144 -9.88 9.82 -5.08
C ILE A 144 -8.44 10.05 -4.63
N PHE A 145 -7.56 9.10 -4.95
CA PHE A 145 -6.13 9.27 -4.78
C PHE A 145 -5.55 9.98 -6.00
N LEU A 146 -4.79 11.05 -5.78
CA LEU A 146 -4.02 11.69 -6.85
C LEU A 146 -2.64 11.05 -6.93
N GLY A 147 -2.47 10.15 -7.90
CA GLY A 147 -1.22 9.45 -8.16
C GLY A 147 -0.24 10.20 -9.08
N ALA A 148 0.83 9.51 -9.45
CA ALA A 148 1.69 9.91 -10.55
C ALA A 148 0.91 9.91 -11.88
N VAL A 149 1.42 10.64 -12.86
CA VAL A 149 0.79 10.78 -14.17
C VAL A 149 1.80 10.45 -15.26
N VAL A 150 1.31 9.97 -16.40
CA VAL A 150 2.15 9.83 -17.60
C VAL A 150 2.40 11.23 -18.14
N ASP A 151 3.55 11.80 -17.82
CA ASP A 151 3.95 13.17 -18.19
C ASP A 151 4.86 13.23 -19.42
N GLY A 152 5.33 12.08 -19.91
CA GLY A 152 6.25 11.98 -21.04
C GLY A 152 7.72 12.24 -20.67
N GLU A 153 8.00 12.61 -19.43
CA GLU A 153 9.36 12.96 -18.95
C GLU A 153 9.81 12.06 -17.81
N PHE A 154 9.07 12.04 -16.70
CA PHE A 154 9.35 11.18 -15.56
C PHE A 154 8.78 9.78 -15.80
N LEU A 155 7.54 9.70 -16.27
CA LEU A 155 6.89 8.48 -16.76
C LEU A 155 6.54 8.67 -18.23
N THR A 156 7.22 7.94 -19.10
CA THR A 156 7.02 8.00 -20.55
C THR A 156 5.76 7.24 -21.00
N ASP A 157 5.26 6.32 -20.17
CA ASP A 157 4.05 5.53 -20.40
C ASP A 157 3.49 5.04 -19.05
N THR A 158 2.37 4.33 -19.07
CA THR A 158 1.81 3.65 -17.90
C THR A 158 2.80 2.61 -17.34
N ALA A 159 2.78 2.43 -16.02
CA ALA A 159 3.70 1.50 -15.36
C ALA A 159 3.62 0.08 -15.94
N GLU A 160 2.40 -0.38 -16.21
CA GLU A 160 2.12 -1.70 -16.79
C GLU A 160 2.78 -1.88 -18.16
N GLU A 161 2.70 -0.88 -19.04
CA GLU A 161 3.29 -0.96 -20.38
C GLU A 161 4.82 -0.88 -20.36
N LEU A 162 5.40 -0.04 -19.50
CA LEU A 162 6.86 0.00 -19.28
C LEU A 162 7.39 -1.36 -18.79
N LEU A 163 6.68 -1.97 -17.83
CA LEU A 163 7.04 -3.28 -17.29
C LEU A 163 6.94 -4.39 -18.34
N LYS A 164 5.88 -4.42 -19.17
CA LYS A 164 5.74 -5.37 -20.28
C LYS A 164 6.88 -5.26 -21.30
N ARG A 165 7.30 -4.02 -21.63
CA ARG A 165 8.43 -3.76 -22.52
C ARG A 165 9.80 -3.96 -21.87
N LYS A 166 9.84 -4.32 -20.57
CA LYS A 166 11.05 -4.48 -19.77
C LYS A 166 11.87 -3.18 -19.68
N GLU A 167 11.20 -2.04 -19.82
CA GLU A 167 11.75 -0.69 -19.65
C GLU A 167 11.79 -0.33 -18.15
N VAL A 168 12.64 -1.06 -17.42
CA VAL A 168 12.84 -0.89 -15.98
C VAL A 168 14.33 -0.67 -15.67
N LEU A 169 14.60 0.09 -14.61
CA LEU A 169 15.94 0.18 -14.03
C LEU A 169 16.29 -1.17 -13.39
N LYS A 170 17.32 -1.82 -13.94
CA LYS A 170 17.76 -3.17 -13.54
C LYS A 170 18.60 -3.14 -12.26
N VAL A 171 17.98 -2.74 -11.16
CA VAL A 171 18.55 -2.82 -9.81
C VAL A 171 17.98 -4.03 -9.06
N PRO A 172 18.67 -4.60 -8.07
CA PRO A 172 18.06 -5.53 -7.13
C PRO A 172 16.80 -4.95 -6.49
N VAL A 173 15.74 -5.74 -6.45
CA VAL A 173 14.47 -5.40 -5.82
C VAL A 173 14.07 -6.47 -4.80
N MET A 174 13.61 -6.02 -3.63
CA MET A 174 12.91 -6.85 -2.67
C MET A 174 11.45 -6.40 -2.65
N MET A 175 10.50 -7.31 -2.65
CA MET A 175 9.10 -6.94 -2.55
C MET A 175 8.26 -7.99 -1.84
N GLY A 176 7.14 -7.58 -1.26
CA GLY A 176 6.26 -8.52 -0.59
C GLY A 176 4.97 -7.90 -0.12
N VAL A 177 4.20 -8.74 0.54
CA VAL A 177 2.88 -8.43 1.07
C VAL A 177 2.73 -8.99 2.47
N THR A 178 1.70 -8.55 3.18
CA THR A 178 1.21 -9.23 4.38
C THR A 178 0.13 -10.24 3.99
N ASN A 179 -0.09 -11.27 4.82
CA ASN A 179 -1.07 -12.31 4.47
C ASN A 179 -2.54 -11.88 4.63
N HIS A 180 -2.80 -10.64 5.09
CA HIS A 180 -4.13 -10.08 5.26
C HIS A 180 -4.13 -8.56 5.03
N GLU A 181 -3.68 -8.15 3.85
CA GLU A 181 -3.58 -6.75 3.39
C GLU A 181 -4.85 -5.91 3.62
N PHE A 182 -6.03 -6.49 3.43
CA PHE A 182 -7.28 -5.79 3.67
C PHE A 182 -7.96 -6.23 4.96
N GLY A 183 -7.16 -6.61 5.96
CA GLY A 183 -7.64 -7.28 7.15
C GLY A 183 -8.22 -6.37 8.21
N TRP A 184 -7.66 -5.18 8.40
CA TRP A 184 -8.14 -4.27 9.44
C TRP A 184 -7.97 -2.79 9.11
N ILE A 185 -6.74 -2.29 8.90
CA ILE A 185 -6.47 -0.84 8.77
C ILE A 185 -7.08 -0.23 7.50
N LEU A 186 -6.97 -0.92 6.36
CA LEU A 186 -7.51 -0.43 5.09
C LEU A 186 -9.06 -0.44 5.06
N PRO A 187 -9.76 -1.52 5.49
CA PRO A 187 -11.22 -1.51 5.61
C PRO A 187 -11.80 -0.32 6.37
N GLN A 188 -11.12 0.21 7.39
CA GLN A 188 -11.63 1.36 8.16
C GLN A 188 -11.98 2.58 7.29
N SER A 189 -11.34 2.73 6.12
CA SER A 189 -11.57 3.86 5.21
C SER A 189 -12.54 3.56 4.06
N PHE A 190 -12.80 2.29 3.77
CA PHE A 190 -13.42 1.88 2.50
C PHE A 190 -14.59 0.91 2.66
N ALA A 191 -14.62 0.14 3.74
CA ALA A 191 -15.70 -0.77 4.04
C ALA A 191 -16.88 -0.02 4.68
N PRO A 192 -18.13 -0.52 4.53
CA PRO A 192 -19.27 0.08 5.20
C PRO A 192 -19.16 -0.03 6.74
N PRO A 193 -19.80 0.87 7.51
CA PRO A 193 -19.84 0.76 8.96
C PRO A 193 -20.36 -0.60 9.42
N GLY A 194 -19.71 -1.23 10.40
CA GLY A 194 -20.11 -2.53 10.95
C GLY A 194 -19.65 -3.75 10.15
N TRP A 195 -18.87 -3.57 9.07
CA TRP A 195 -18.35 -4.64 8.23
C TRP A 195 -17.63 -5.76 9.02
N GLU A 196 -17.03 -5.41 10.16
CA GLU A 196 -16.31 -6.33 11.01
C GLU A 196 -17.18 -7.45 11.59
N ASN A 197 -18.51 -7.21 11.69
CA ASN A 197 -19.50 -8.15 12.20
C ASN A 197 -20.14 -9.00 11.08
N GLY A 198 -19.68 -8.85 9.84
CA GLY A 198 -20.20 -9.56 8.68
C GLY A 198 -20.62 -8.62 7.55
N MET A 199 -20.73 -9.18 6.34
CA MET A 199 -21.10 -8.44 5.14
C MET A 199 -22.15 -9.18 4.32
N SER A 200 -22.91 -8.42 3.52
CA SER A 200 -23.75 -8.98 2.46
C SER A 200 -22.98 -9.01 1.14
N ARG A 201 -23.36 -9.92 0.25
CA ARG A 201 -22.77 -10.03 -1.09
C ARG A 201 -22.91 -8.74 -1.90
N GLU A 202 -24.03 -8.03 -1.75
CA GLU A 202 -24.30 -6.75 -2.40
C GLU A 202 -23.32 -5.67 -1.91
N SER A 203 -23.02 -5.67 -0.61
CA SER A 203 -22.06 -4.75 -0.01
C SER A 203 -20.64 -5.04 -0.51
N VAL A 204 -20.27 -6.33 -0.64
CA VAL A 204 -19.00 -6.74 -1.26
C VAL A 204 -18.92 -6.26 -2.70
N LEU A 205 -19.97 -6.52 -3.51
CA LEU A 205 -20.01 -6.10 -4.91
C LEU A 205 -19.86 -4.59 -5.08
N ALA A 206 -20.50 -3.79 -4.23
CA ALA A 206 -20.37 -2.34 -4.26
C ALA A 206 -18.92 -1.87 -4.09
N VAL A 207 -18.20 -2.46 -3.13
CA VAL A 207 -16.79 -2.12 -2.86
C VAL A 207 -15.86 -2.67 -3.95
N VAL A 208 -16.09 -3.89 -4.43
CA VAL A 208 -15.31 -4.47 -5.54
C VAL A 208 -15.46 -3.62 -6.81
N ASN A 209 -16.67 -3.14 -7.12
CA ASN A 209 -16.91 -2.25 -8.26
C ASN A 209 -16.22 -0.88 -8.10
N MET A 210 -16.09 -0.38 -6.88
CA MET A 210 -15.36 0.86 -6.61
C MET A 210 -13.86 0.71 -6.92
N PHE A 211 -13.25 -0.43 -6.57
CA PHE A 211 -11.82 -0.67 -6.75
C PHE A 211 -11.45 -1.26 -8.13
N ASN A 212 -12.39 -1.97 -8.76
CA ASN A 212 -12.22 -2.54 -10.09
C ASN A 212 -13.38 -2.11 -11.03
N PRO A 213 -13.49 -0.82 -11.36
CA PRO A 213 -14.61 -0.30 -12.16
C PRO A 213 -14.66 -0.93 -13.57
N ALA A 214 -13.51 -1.26 -14.16
CA ALA A 214 -13.45 -1.92 -15.46
C ALA A 214 -14.07 -3.33 -15.45
N GLY A 215 -14.11 -4.00 -14.29
CA GLY A 215 -14.70 -5.32 -14.13
C GLY A 215 -16.19 -5.34 -13.80
N ALA A 216 -16.83 -4.17 -13.60
CA ALA A 216 -18.17 -4.07 -13.03
C ALA A 216 -19.27 -4.74 -13.87
N SER A 217 -19.09 -4.84 -15.18
CA SER A 217 -20.08 -5.42 -16.10
C SER A 217 -20.13 -6.95 -16.10
N SER A 218 -19.11 -7.65 -15.59
CA SER A 218 -19.05 -9.11 -15.61
C SER A 218 -17.99 -9.70 -14.67
N ALA A 219 -16.73 -9.31 -14.84
CA ALA A 219 -15.60 -9.90 -14.14
C ALA A 219 -15.74 -9.86 -12.61
N ASN A 220 -16.27 -8.78 -12.05
CA ASN A 220 -16.42 -8.63 -10.59
C ASN A 220 -17.37 -9.66 -9.99
N ASN A 221 -18.45 -10.03 -10.68
CA ASN A 221 -19.34 -11.08 -10.20
C ASN A 221 -18.64 -12.44 -10.19
N LEU A 222 -17.88 -12.76 -11.25
CA LEU A 222 -17.10 -14.01 -11.31
C LEU A 222 -16.01 -14.07 -10.23
N ILE A 223 -15.36 -12.94 -9.93
CA ILE A 223 -14.39 -12.84 -8.83
C ILE A 223 -15.09 -13.11 -7.50
N ILE A 224 -16.22 -12.45 -7.24
CA ILE A 224 -16.97 -12.64 -6.00
C ILE A 224 -17.45 -14.09 -5.88
N ASP A 225 -17.95 -14.69 -6.96
CA ASP A 225 -18.34 -16.11 -6.96
C ASP A 225 -17.19 -17.02 -6.57
N GLU A 226 -15.99 -16.81 -7.11
CA GLU A 226 -14.85 -17.67 -6.80
C GLU A 226 -14.36 -17.54 -5.34
N TYR A 227 -14.49 -16.35 -4.75
CA TYR A 227 -14.06 -16.11 -3.36
C TYR A 227 -15.14 -16.46 -2.35
N LEU A 228 -16.42 -16.33 -2.70
CA LEU A 228 -17.56 -16.56 -1.80
C LEU A 228 -18.26 -17.90 -2.03
N LYS A 229 -17.78 -18.78 -2.92
CA LYS A 229 -18.44 -20.05 -3.27
C LYS A 229 -18.79 -20.94 -2.07
N ASP A 230 -17.97 -20.90 -1.02
CA ASP A 230 -18.12 -21.72 0.18
C ASP A 230 -18.73 -20.93 1.35
N ALA A 231 -18.93 -19.61 1.20
CA ALA A 231 -19.41 -18.74 2.26
C ALA A 231 -20.94 -18.88 2.45
N LYS A 232 -21.35 -19.09 3.70
CA LYS A 232 -22.73 -19.32 4.14
C LYS A 232 -23.20 -18.31 5.16
N THR A 233 -22.28 -17.72 5.93
CA THR A 233 -22.62 -16.70 6.94
C THR A 233 -22.11 -15.31 6.54
N PRO A 234 -22.67 -14.22 7.11
CA PRO A 234 -22.16 -12.87 6.89
C PRO A 234 -20.68 -12.70 7.25
N GLU A 235 -20.17 -13.40 8.27
CA GLU A 235 -18.77 -13.39 8.68
C GLU A 235 -17.87 -14.08 7.66
N GLU A 236 -18.30 -15.21 7.08
CA GLU A 236 -17.58 -15.87 5.99
C GLU A 236 -17.57 -15.00 4.72
N ILE A 237 -18.66 -14.26 4.46
CA ILE A 237 -18.71 -13.26 3.38
C ILE A 237 -17.72 -12.11 3.65
N ARG A 238 -17.61 -11.64 4.89
CA ARG A 238 -16.59 -10.66 5.30
C ARG A 238 -15.18 -11.19 5.06
N ASP A 239 -14.89 -12.43 5.44
CA ASP A 239 -13.56 -13.02 5.23
C ASP A 239 -13.22 -13.15 3.74
N GLY A 240 -14.20 -13.55 2.93
CA GLY A 240 -14.04 -13.54 1.47
C GLY A 240 -13.83 -12.12 0.93
N PHE A 241 -14.52 -11.12 1.47
CA PHE A 241 -14.35 -9.72 1.10
C PHE A 241 -12.94 -9.18 1.35
N THR A 242 -12.37 -9.42 2.54
CA THR A 242 -11.02 -8.94 2.85
C THR A 242 -9.97 -9.62 1.97
N GLU A 243 -10.14 -10.91 1.65
CA GLU A 243 -9.27 -11.62 0.71
C GLU A 243 -9.44 -11.11 -0.74
N ILE A 244 -10.66 -10.82 -1.22
CA ILE A 244 -10.89 -10.26 -2.57
C ILE A 244 -10.14 -8.93 -2.72
N ILE A 245 -10.39 -7.99 -1.81
CA ILE A 245 -9.83 -6.64 -1.95
C ILE A 245 -8.32 -6.66 -1.70
N GLY A 246 -7.84 -7.45 -0.74
CA GLY A 246 -6.40 -7.63 -0.49
C GLY A 246 -5.67 -8.20 -1.71
N ASP A 247 -6.23 -9.23 -2.34
CA ASP A 247 -5.62 -9.83 -3.52
C ASP A 247 -5.65 -8.89 -4.74
N LEU A 248 -6.77 -8.19 -4.98
CA LEU A 248 -6.89 -7.27 -6.11
C LEU A 248 -6.01 -6.02 -5.96
N LEU A 249 -5.90 -5.47 -4.75
CA LEU A 249 -5.19 -4.21 -4.51
C LEU A 249 -3.72 -4.37 -4.14
N MET A 250 -3.28 -5.54 -3.66
CA MET A 250 -1.92 -5.71 -3.17
C MET A 250 -1.28 -6.98 -3.71
N THR A 251 -1.81 -8.16 -3.37
CA THR A 251 -1.12 -9.43 -3.59
C THR A 251 -0.88 -9.76 -5.07
N LEU A 252 -1.93 -9.78 -5.89
CA LEU A 252 -1.81 -10.15 -7.29
C LEU A 252 -0.96 -9.14 -8.08
N PRO A 253 -1.12 -7.81 -7.89
CA PRO A 253 -0.22 -6.82 -8.48
C PRO A 253 1.26 -7.02 -8.09
N VAL A 254 1.57 -7.26 -6.81
CA VAL A 254 2.95 -7.50 -6.35
C VAL A 254 3.54 -8.75 -7.01
N VAL A 255 2.82 -9.86 -7.04
CA VAL A 255 3.26 -11.11 -7.71
C VAL A 255 3.52 -10.87 -9.20
N LYS A 256 2.65 -10.11 -9.87
CA LYS A 256 2.79 -9.78 -11.28
C LYS A 256 4.03 -8.92 -11.56
N VAL A 257 4.27 -7.89 -10.74
CA VAL A 257 5.41 -6.98 -10.86
C VAL A 257 6.74 -7.66 -10.50
N ALA A 258 6.76 -8.55 -9.50
CA ALA A 258 7.92 -9.40 -9.21
C ALA A 258 8.34 -10.19 -10.46
N GLY A 259 7.35 -10.75 -11.15
CA GLY A 259 7.52 -11.40 -12.43
C GLY A 259 8.11 -10.50 -13.52
N TYR A 260 7.59 -9.29 -13.70
CA TYR A 260 8.12 -8.34 -14.70
C TYR A 260 9.58 -7.96 -14.42
N HIS A 261 9.94 -7.70 -13.16
CA HIS A 261 11.33 -7.43 -12.79
C HIS A 261 12.24 -8.64 -13.07
N ALA A 262 11.79 -9.85 -12.76
CA ALA A 262 12.53 -11.07 -13.08
C ALA A 262 12.71 -11.24 -14.59
N ASP A 263 11.66 -11.02 -15.40
CA ASP A 263 11.70 -11.14 -16.86
C ASP A 263 12.61 -10.08 -17.52
N ALA A 264 12.81 -8.94 -16.86
CA ALA A 264 13.76 -7.90 -17.26
C ALA A 264 15.22 -8.21 -16.88
N GLY A 265 15.45 -9.25 -16.07
CA GLY A 265 16.75 -9.69 -15.59
C GLY A 265 17.23 -8.96 -14.32
N ALA A 266 16.33 -8.33 -13.56
CA ALA A 266 16.67 -7.76 -12.26
C ALA A 266 16.73 -8.87 -11.19
N PRO A 267 17.62 -8.78 -10.19
CA PRO A 267 17.54 -9.64 -9.00
C PRO A 267 16.29 -9.33 -8.19
N VAL A 268 15.43 -10.33 -7.95
CA VAL A 268 14.17 -10.17 -7.23
C VAL A 268 14.16 -11.05 -5.99
N TYR A 269 13.75 -10.52 -4.84
CA TYR A 269 13.50 -11.30 -3.62
C TYR A 269 12.07 -11.05 -3.16
N MET A 270 11.26 -12.11 -3.06
CA MET A 270 9.86 -11.98 -2.69
C MET A 270 9.61 -12.45 -1.25
N TYR A 271 8.70 -11.82 -0.51
CA TYR A 271 8.21 -12.32 0.79
C TYR A 271 6.69 -12.23 0.95
N GLU A 272 6.19 -13.01 1.92
CA GLU A 272 4.88 -12.84 2.55
C GLU A 272 5.10 -12.75 4.07
N PHE A 273 4.62 -11.67 4.70
CA PHE A 273 4.68 -11.51 6.15
C PHE A 273 3.40 -12.08 6.78
N VAL A 274 3.55 -13.06 7.67
CA VAL A 274 2.42 -13.83 8.21
C VAL A 274 2.24 -13.70 9.72
N TYR A 275 3.19 -13.06 10.41
CA TYR A 275 3.20 -12.96 11.87
C TYR A 275 2.20 -11.94 12.40
N ARG A 276 1.34 -12.38 13.34
CA ARG A 276 0.45 -11.50 14.10
C ARG A 276 1.04 -11.20 15.48
N ALA A 277 1.59 -10.00 15.63
CA ALA A 277 2.18 -9.50 16.87
C ALA A 277 1.20 -9.55 18.06
N GLN A 278 1.72 -9.80 19.27
CA GLN A 278 0.88 -9.91 20.47
C GLN A 278 0.10 -8.62 20.74
N VAL A 279 0.71 -7.46 20.50
CA VAL A 279 0.08 -6.13 20.67
C VAL A 279 -1.19 -5.93 19.84
N HIS A 280 -1.37 -6.71 18.77
CA HIS A 280 -2.56 -6.66 17.90
C HIS A 280 -3.64 -7.66 18.29
N ARG A 281 -3.39 -8.56 19.25
CA ARG A 281 -4.38 -9.55 19.69
C ARG A 281 -5.53 -8.91 20.47
N ASP A 282 -5.22 -7.92 21.30
CA ASP A 282 -6.22 -7.27 22.16
C ASP A 282 -6.93 -6.09 21.47
N ASN A 283 -6.31 -5.53 20.42
CA ASN A 283 -6.76 -4.28 19.78
C ASN A 283 -7.35 -4.48 18.38
N ARG A 284 -7.34 -5.72 17.85
CA ARG A 284 -7.93 -6.06 16.55
C ARG A 284 -8.76 -7.34 16.69
N PRO A 285 -9.86 -7.50 15.95
CA PRO A 285 -10.66 -8.71 15.97
C PRO A 285 -9.85 -9.98 15.72
N SER A 286 -10.34 -11.12 16.22
CA SER A 286 -9.62 -12.40 16.14
C SER A 286 -9.39 -12.89 14.70
N PHE A 287 -10.26 -12.52 13.76
CA PHE A 287 -10.13 -12.90 12.34
C PHE A 287 -8.97 -12.18 11.61
N VAL A 288 -8.45 -11.09 12.16
CA VAL A 288 -7.36 -10.32 11.55
C VAL A 288 -6.04 -11.07 11.73
N LYS A 289 -5.36 -11.43 10.63
CA LYS A 289 -4.01 -12.02 10.62
C LYS A 289 -2.93 -10.91 10.64
N ALA A 290 -1.85 -11.04 9.86
CA ALA A 290 -0.89 -9.96 9.67
C ALA A 290 -1.50 -8.93 8.70
N ASP A 291 -1.87 -7.77 9.24
CA ASP A 291 -2.57 -6.70 8.53
C ASP A 291 -1.60 -5.86 7.69
N HIS A 292 -2.15 -5.03 6.80
CA HIS A 292 -1.33 -4.11 6.00
C HIS A 292 -0.39 -3.25 6.85
N ALA A 293 0.87 -3.18 6.43
CA ALA A 293 1.97 -2.47 7.07
C ALA A 293 2.40 -2.97 8.46
N ASP A 294 1.91 -4.13 8.93
CA ASP A 294 2.39 -4.72 10.19
C ASP A 294 3.90 -5.02 10.15
N ASP A 295 4.42 -5.40 8.98
CA ASP A 295 5.83 -5.70 8.71
C ASP A 295 6.75 -4.46 8.83
N VAL A 296 6.22 -3.26 8.59
CA VAL A 296 6.98 -1.99 8.65
C VAL A 296 7.51 -1.72 10.05
N GLY A 297 6.71 -2.00 11.08
CA GLY A 297 7.13 -1.82 12.48
C GLY A 297 8.32 -2.69 12.83
N PHE A 298 8.32 -3.94 12.36
CA PHE A 298 9.42 -4.88 12.57
C PHE A 298 10.68 -4.46 11.83
N MET A 299 10.57 -4.03 10.57
CA MET A 299 11.69 -3.49 9.80
C MET A 299 12.35 -2.29 10.50
N PHE A 300 11.56 -1.38 11.09
CA PHE A 300 12.09 -0.21 11.80
C PHE A 300 12.57 -0.47 13.23
N GLY A 301 12.49 -1.72 13.70
CA GLY A 301 12.85 -2.06 15.07
C GLY A 301 11.94 -1.36 16.08
N ALA A 302 10.64 -1.24 15.78
CA ALA A 302 9.67 -0.65 16.70
C ALA A 302 9.64 -1.37 18.07
N CYS A 303 10.05 -2.64 18.09
CA CYS A 303 10.26 -3.43 19.31
C CYS A 303 11.30 -2.81 20.27
N PHE A 304 12.20 -1.94 19.78
CA PHE A 304 13.31 -1.38 20.55
C PHE A 304 13.18 0.14 20.77
N TRP A 305 12.06 0.76 20.39
CA TRP A 305 11.88 2.20 20.54
C TRP A 305 11.77 2.60 22.00
N ASN A 306 12.67 3.49 22.44
CA ASN A 306 12.69 4.05 23.79
C ASN A 306 12.39 5.55 23.83
N GLY A 307 11.95 6.14 22.71
CA GLY A 307 11.67 7.56 22.54
C GLY A 307 10.24 7.98 22.88
N PRO A 308 9.84 9.21 22.48
CA PRO A 308 8.47 9.72 22.69
C PRO A 308 7.39 8.96 21.91
N LEU A 309 7.78 8.34 20.79
CA LEU A 309 6.95 7.42 20.03
C LEU A 309 7.21 6.01 20.55
N LYS A 310 6.20 5.41 21.19
CA LYS A 310 6.25 4.04 21.70
C LYS A 310 5.06 3.27 21.15
N ILE A 311 5.27 1.99 20.85
CA ILE A 311 4.18 1.06 20.62
C ILE A 311 3.43 0.90 21.93
N LEU A 312 2.12 1.16 21.91
CA LEU A 312 1.26 0.96 23.08
C LEU A 312 0.89 -0.52 23.15
N GLY A 313 1.38 -1.20 24.19
CA GLY A 313 1.11 -2.61 24.45
C GLY A 313 2.35 -3.36 24.91
N ASN A 314 2.21 -4.67 25.10
CA ASN A 314 3.32 -5.53 25.49
C ASN A 314 4.08 -6.02 24.25
N ILE A 315 5.39 -5.76 24.21
CA ILE A 315 6.31 -6.32 23.22
C ILE A 315 6.92 -7.59 23.84
N THR A 316 6.82 -8.71 23.14
CA THR A 316 7.33 -10.00 23.60
C THR A 316 8.75 -10.26 23.12
N THR A 317 9.41 -11.26 23.72
CA THR A 317 10.69 -11.77 23.23
C THR A 317 10.59 -12.31 21.79
N ASP A 318 9.43 -12.87 21.44
CA ASP A 318 9.12 -13.34 20.08
C ASP A 318 9.07 -12.16 19.09
N ASP A 319 8.38 -11.08 19.47
CA ASP A 319 8.34 -9.83 18.68
C ASP A 319 9.76 -9.27 18.49
N GLU A 320 10.56 -9.19 19.57
CA GLU A 320 11.95 -8.73 19.51
C GLU A 320 12.82 -9.59 18.58
N THR A 321 12.66 -10.91 18.66
CA THR A 321 13.41 -11.86 17.83
C THR A 321 13.10 -11.65 16.35
N LEU A 322 11.81 -11.55 16.00
CA LEU A 322 11.40 -11.28 14.62
C LEU A 322 11.87 -9.90 14.15
N CYS A 323 11.79 -8.87 15.02
CA CYS A 323 12.33 -7.53 14.73
C CYS A 323 13.81 -7.59 14.33
N ARG A 324 14.65 -8.31 15.09
CA ARG A 324 16.08 -8.47 14.76
C ARG A 324 16.28 -9.20 13.43
N THR A 325 15.52 -10.27 13.19
CA THR A 325 15.57 -11.04 11.95
C THR A 325 15.22 -10.18 10.74
N MET A 326 14.10 -9.44 10.79
CA MET A 326 13.69 -8.55 9.70
C MET A 326 14.66 -7.39 9.49
N MET A 327 15.11 -6.72 10.57
CA MET A 327 16.12 -5.68 10.46
C MET A 327 17.40 -6.21 9.78
N SER A 328 17.81 -7.44 10.08
CA SER A 328 18.99 -8.07 9.48
C SER A 328 18.80 -8.32 7.98
N TYR A 329 17.69 -8.93 7.56
CA TYR A 329 17.38 -9.13 6.14
C TYR A 329 17.37 -7.81 5.35
N TRP A 330 16.69 -6.78 5.87
CA TRP A 330 16.60 -5.48 5.22
C TRP A 330 17.95 -4.75 5.17
N ALA A 331 18.72 -4.80 6.25
CA ALA A 331 20.06 -4.19 6.30
C ALA A 331 21.03 -4.88 5.33
N ASN A 332 21.02 -6.22 5.29
CA ASN A 332 21.81 -6.99 4.34
C ASN A 332 21.45 -6.60 2.91
N PHE A 333 20.16 -6.63 2.57
CA PHE A 333 19.71 -6.26 1.23
C PHE A 333 20.14 -4.84 0.88
N ALA A 334 19.96 -3.87 1.78
CA ALA A 334 20.38 -2.50 1.57
C ALA A 334 21.88 -2.37 1.28
N HIS A 335 22.70 -3.16 1.98
CA HIS A 335 24.16 -3.13 1.87
C HIS A 335 24.67 -3.84 0.61
N ASN A 336 24.23 -5.06 0.36
CA ASN A 336 24.86 -5.97 -0.61
C ASN A 336 23.94 -6.33 -1.80
N GLY A 337 22.63 -6.06 -1.75
CA GLY A 337 21.66 -6.43 -2.80
C GLY A 337 21.07 -7.83 -2.64
N SER A 338 21.28 -8.47 -1.50
CA SER A 338 20.77 -9.77 -1.10
C SER A 338 20.35 -9.74 0.39
N PRO A 339 19.18 -10.26 0.75
CA PRO A 339 18.79 -10.38 2.16
C PRO A 339 19.70 -11.30 3.00
N ASP A 340 20.44 -12.21 2.37
CA ASP A 340 21.19 -13.26 3.07
C ASP A 340 22.25 -12.72 4.03
N GLY A 341 22.43 -13.43 5.15
CA GLY A 341 23.45 -13.13 6.15
C GLY A 341 23.61 -14.24 7.20
N PRO A 342 24.65 -14.16 8.04
CA PRO A 342 24.93 -15.18 9.05
C PRO A 342 23.75 -15.40 10.00
N GLY A 343 23.40 -16.67 10.24
CA GLY A 343 22.31 -17.05 11.15
C GLY A 343 20.90 -16.83 10.61
N LEU A 344 20.76 -16.33 9.37
CA LEU A 344 19.47 -16.18 8.70
C LEU A 344 19.20 -17.38 7.78
N VAL A 345 17.92 -17.66 7.54
CA VAL A 345 17.51 -18.64 6.53
C VAL A 345 17.84 -18.06 5.17
N SER A 346 18.51 -18.85 4.32
CA SER A 346 18.84 -18.39 2.97
C SER A 346 17.56 -18.10 2.19
N TRP A 347 17.51 -16.91 1.62
CA TRP A 347 16.37 -16.37 0.93
C TRP A 347 16.65 -16.40 -0.58
N PRO A 348 16.03 -17.34 -1.30
CA PRO A 348 16.31 -17.53 -2.71
C PRO A 348 15.84 -16.34 -3.54
N GLN A 349 16.56 -16.07 -4.62
CA GLN A 349 16.10 -15.15 -5.64
C GLN A 349 14.83 -15.72 -6.30
N TYR A 350 13.83 -14.86 -6.45
CA TYR A 350 12.58 -15.17 -7.13
C TYR A 350 12.82 -15.31 -8.65
N ASP A 351 12.23 -16.36 -9.23
CA ASP A 351 12.18 -16.58 -10.67
C ASP A 351 10.79 -17.10 -11.08
N ARG A 352 10.47 -17.04 -12.38
CA ARG A 352 9.16 -17.42 -12.93
C ARG A 352 8.84 -18.92 -12.80
N GLN A 353 9.86 -19.78 -12.75
CA GLN A 353 9.69 -21.23 -12.74
C GLN A 353 9.43 -21.74 -11.32
N LYS A 354 10.30 -21.39 -10.37
CA LYS A 354 10.19 -21.86 -8.98
C LYS A 354 9.28 -20.98 -8.13
N GLN A 355 9.20 -19.69 -8.44
CA GLN A 355 8.39 -18.69 -7.73
C GLN A 355 8.60 -18.75 -6.21
N GLN A 356 9.87 -18.90 -5.79
CA GLN A 356 10.21 -19.01 -4.38
C GLN A 356 10.08 -17.66 -3.68
N TYR A 357 9.59 -17.70 -2.44
CA TYR A 357 9.48 -16.53 -1.58
C TYR A 357 9.78 -16.90 -0.13
N MET A 358 10.14 -15.90 0.68
CA MET A 358 10.30 -16.06 2.11
C MET A 358 8.96 -15.80 2.82
N GLU A 359 8.45 -16.80 3.51
CA GLU A 359 7.39 -16.60 4.51
C GLU A 359 8.05 -16.10 5.80
N LEU A 360 7.75 -14.85 6.17
CA LEU A 360 8.28 -14.20 7.37
C LEU A 360 7.32 -14.42 8.54
N ASP A 361 7.72 -15.34 9.40
CA ASP A 361 7.16 -15.63 10.72
C ASP A 361 8.32 -15.71 11.74
N LEU A 362 8.03 -16.06 13.00
CA LEU A 362 9.03 -16.33 14.04
C LEU A 362 10.13 -17.27 13.55
N THR A 363 9.75 -18.31 12.80
CA THR A 363 10.68 -19.13 12.02
C THR A 363 10.41 -18.87 10.55
N SER A 364 11.30 -18.11 9.90
CA SER A 364 11.15 -17.83 8.48
C SER A 364 11.36 -19.09 7.64
N THR A 365 10.51 -19.32 6.64
CA THR A 365 10.62 -20.50 5.77
C THR A 365 10.51 -20.14 4.30
N VAL A 366 11.23 -20.88 3.45
CA VAL A 366 11.10 -20.72 1.99
C VAL A 366 9.87 -21.49 1.52
N LYS A 367 8.96 -20.77 0.85
CA LYS A 367 7.77 -21.32 0.19
C LYS A 367 7.87 -21.10 -1.32
N GLN A 368 6.87 -21.59 -2.04
CA GLN A 368 6.76 -21.46 -3.50
C GLN A 368 5.34 -21.06 -3.88
N LYS A 369 5.22 -20.34 -5.00
CA LYS A 369 3.93 -20.09 -5.68
C LYS A 369 2.90 -19.41 -4.76
N LEU A 370 3.24 -18.23 -4.27
CA LEU A 370 2.37 -17.41 -3.42
C LEU A 370 0.98 -17.28 -4.04
N LYS A 371 -0.06 -17.66 -3.26
CA LYS A 371 -1.48 -17.66 -3.68
C LYS A 371 -1.73 -18.37 -5.03
N GLU A 372 -1.03 -19.49 -5.32
CA GLU A 372 -1.07 -20.21 -6.61
C GLU A 372 -2.47 -20.33 -7.23
N ARG A 373 -3.46 -20.77 -6.44
CA ARG A 373 -4.85 -20.93 -6.92
C ARG A 373 -5.50 -19.60 -7.34
N ARG A 374 -5.26 -18.52 -6.59
CA ARG A 374 -5.80 -17.19 -6.91
C ARG A 374 -5.10 -16.57 -8.10
N VAL A 375 -3.78 -16.76 -8.21
CA VAL A 375 -3.00 -16.36 -9.38
C VAL A 375 -3.49 -17.09 -10.63
N HIS A 376 -3.68 -18.41 -10.55
CA HIS A 376 -4.23 -19.21 -11.66
C HIS A 376 -5.64 -18.74 -12.04
N PHE A 377 -6.52 -18.54 -11.06
CA PHE A 377 -7.87 -18.03 -11.33
C PHE A 377 -7.82 -16.68 -12.06
N ALA A 378 -7.04 -15.72 -11.56
CA ALA A 378 -6.98 -14.37 -12.14
C ALA A 378 -6.35 -14.34 -13.54
N THR A 379 -5.37 -15.21 -13.81
CA THR A 379 -4.58 -15.17 -15.06
C THR A 379 -5.04 -16.15 -16.14
N VAL A 380 -5.75 -17.21 -15.76
CA VAL A 380 -6.20 -18.27 -16.69
C VAL A 380 -7.71 -18.38 -16.66
N SER A 381 -8.28 -18.81 -15.53
CA SER A 381 -9.70 -19.20 -15.46
C SER A 381 -10.67 -18.03 -15.68
N LEU A 382 -10.36 -16.84 -15.14
CA LEU A 382 -11.22 -15.66 -15.28
C LEU A 382 -11.24 -15.16 -16.74
N PRO A 383 -10.10 -14.93 -17.43
CA PRO A 383 -10.09 -14.60 -18.86
C PRO A 383 -10.86 -15.60 -19.73
N GLU A 384 -10.67 -16.91 -19.53
CA GLU A 384 -11.38 -17.95 -20.29
C GLU A 384 -12.90 -17.86 -20.10
N ARG A 385 -13.37 -17.70 -18.86
CA ARG A 385 -14.81 -17.53 -18.57
C ARG A 385 -15.38 -16.26 -19.21
N LEU A 386 -14.62 -15.16 -19.20
CA LEU A 386 -15.05 -13.91 -19.84
C LEU A 386 -15.17 -14.06 -21.36
N GLN A 387 -14.23 -14.76 -22.01
CA GLN A 387 -14.31 -15.06 -23.44
C GLN A 387 -15.52 -15.93 -23.78
N GLN A 388 -15.81 -16.95 -22.98
CA GLN A 388 -16.99 -17.80 -23.15
C GLN A 388 -18.29 -17.01 -23.02
N LEU A 389 -18.39 -16.10 -22.04
CA LEU A 389 -19.55 -15.22 -21.87
C LEU A 389 -19.73 -14.28 -23.07
N ALA A 390 -18.64 -13.69 -23.57
CA ALA A 390 -18.67 -12.83 -24.75
C ALA A 390 -19.12 -13.61 -26.00
N ALA A 391 -18.61 -14.81 -26.21
CA ALA A 391 -19.01 -15.68 -27.32
C ALA A 391 -20.50 -16.09 -27.23
N ALA A 392 -20.98 -16.44 -26.03
CA ALA A 392 -22.38 -16.77 -25.81
C ALA A 392 -23.32 -15.59 -26.05
N ALA A 393 -22.91 -14.37 -25.67
CA ALA A 393 -23.67 -13.15 -25.94
C ALA A 393 -23.73 -12.83 -27.44
N ALA A 394 -22.61 -12.99 -28.15
CA ALA A 394 -22.56 -12.80 -29.60
C ALA A 394 -23.47 -13.79 -30.35
N ALA A 395 -23.47 -15.07 -29.95
CA ALA A 395 -24.33 -16.09 -30.53
C ALA A 395 -25.83 -15.82 -30.31
N LYS A 396 -26.21 -15.25 -29.16
CA LYS A 396 -27.60 -14.85 -28.86
C LYS A 396 -28.09 -13.67 -29.69
N ASN A 397 -27.19 -12.76 -30.10
CA ASN A 397 -27.53 -11.59 -30.91
C ASN A 397 -27.55 -11.89 -32.42
N ALA A 398 -27.05 -13.05 -32.83
CA ALA A 398 -27.01 -13.49 -34.23
C ALA A 398 -28.23 -14.34 -34.63
N ASN A 399 -29.01 -14.80 -33.65
CA ASN A 399 -30.32 -15.48 -33.81
C ASN A 399 -31.44 -14.51 -33.42
#